data_AF-A0A423UBU1-F1
#
_entry.id   AF-A0A423UBU1-F1
#
_cell.length_a   1.000
_cell.length_b   1.000
_cell.length_c   1.000
_cell.angle_alpha   90.00
_cell.angle_beta   90.00
_cell.angle_gamma   90.00
#
_symmetry.space_group_name_H-M   'P 1'
#
loop_
_entity.id
_entity.type
_entity.pdbx_description
1 polymer ?
#
loop_
_entity_poly.entity_id
_entity_poly.type
_entity_poly.pdbx_seq_one_letter_code
_entity_poly.pdbx_strand_id
1 'polypeptide(L)' 'MALQDETWQWDDSQAVESTGAQAQVEADHDLMEAAGTDNVADAVAVLMGRPRLGDRPREKSVQIHFKASESMA' A
#
# COMPACT_ATOMS: atom_id res chain seq x y z
N MET A 1 29.60 -19.61 -0.67
CA MET A 1 28.66 -19.77 0.46
C MET A 1 27.28 -19.65 -0.14
N ALA A 2 26.49 -20.72 -0.12
CA ALA A 2 25.12 -20.67 -0.60
C ALA A 2 24.28 -19.98 0.48
N LEU A 3 23.64 -18.86 0.13
CA LEU A 3 22.53 -18.32 0.91
C LEU A 3 21.49 -19.45 0.95
N GLN A 4 21.23 -20.00 2.14
CA GLN A 4 20.10 -20.91 2.30
C GLN A 4 18.86 -20.05 2.03
N ASP A 5 18.18 -20.31 0.91
CA ASP A 5 16.87 -19.72 0.66
C ASP A 5 15.98 -20.16 1.83
N GLU A 6 15.66 -19.22 2.71
CA GLU A 6 14.69 -19.45 3.78
C GLU A 6 13.34 -19.68 3.12
N THR A 7 12.97 -20.94 2.95
CA THR A 7 11.69 -21.32 2.37
C THR A 7 10.61 -20.85 3.32
N TRP A 8 9.85 -19.83 2.90
CA TRP A 8 8.70 -19.38 3.66
C TRP A 8 7.67 -20.51 3.76
N GLN A 9 7.33 -20.88 5.00
CA GLN A 9 6.29 -21.85 5.30
C GLN A 9 5.17 -21.14 6.05
N TRP A 10 3.93 -21.43 5.66
CA TRP A 10 2.76 -20.94 6.38
C TRP A 10 2.61 -21.74 7.68
N ASP A 11 2.53 -21.06 8.81
CA ASP A 11 2.15 -21.66 10.11
C ASP A 11 0.63 -21.62 10.24
N ASP A 12 -0.01 -22.79 10.18
CA ASP A 12 -1.45 -22.97 10.29
C ASP A 12 -1.91 -23.43 11.68
N SER A 13 -1.02 -23.44 12.68
CA SER A 13 -1.35 -23.91 14.04
C SER A 13 -2.45 -23.10 14.72
N GLN A 14 -2.73 -21.89 14.25
CA GLN A 14 -3.78 -20.99 14.72
C GLN A 14 -4.91 -20.81 13.68
N ALA A 15 -4.95 -21.61 12.62
CA ALA A 15 -6.01 -21.54 11.63
C ALA A 15 -7.37 -21.92 12.24
N VAL A 16 -8.40 -21.16 11.90
CA VAL A 16 -9.79 -21.41 12.34
C VAL A 16 -10.68 -21.65 11.12
N GLU A 17 -11.69 -22.50 11.28
CA GLU A 17 -12.71 -22.66 10.23
C GLU A 17 -13.49 -21.36 10.05
N SER A 18 -13.58 -20.91 8.81
CA SER A 18 -14.29 -19.70 8.42
C SER A 18 -15.21 -19.99 7.24
N THR A 19 -16.39 -19.38 7.24
CA THR A 19 -17.25 -19.41 6.05
C THR A 19 -16.70 -18.44 4.99
N GLY A 20 -17.00 -18.67 3.71
CA GLY A 20 -16.53 -17.77 2.65
C GLY A 20 -16.95 -16.31 2.85
N ALA A 21 -18.11 -16.06 3.48
CA ALA A 21 -18.56 -14.71 3.80
C ALA A 21 -17.73 -14.05 4.92
N GLN A 22 -17.32 -14.82 5.94
CA GLN A 22 -16.48 -14.33 7.03
C GLN A 22 -15.06 -14.02 6.53
N ALA A 23 -14.48 -14.94 5.75
CA ALA A 23 -13.16 -14.73 5.16
C ALA A 23 -13.11 -13.49 4.26
N GLN A 24 -14.20 -13.19 3.53
CA GLN A 24 -14.26 -11.97 2.71
C GLN A 24 -14.29 -10.70 3.57
N VAL A 25 -15.04 -10.70 4.67
CA VAL A 25 -15.11 -9.53 5.58
C VAL A 25 -13.76 -9.27 6.24
N GLU A 26 -13.07 -10.32 6.68
CA GLU A 26 -11.74 -10.22 7.27
C GLU A 26 -10.71 -9.73 6.23
N ALA A 27 -10.70 -10.30 5.02
CA ALA A 27 -9.82 -9.85 3.96
C ALA A 27 -10.06 -8.39 3.55
N ASP A 28 -11.33 -7.98 3.45
CA ASP A 28 -11.68 -6.58 3.13
C ASP A 28 -11.21 -5.62 4.23
N HIS A 29 -11.34 -6.01 5.49
CA HIS A 29 -10.81 -5.25 6.63
C HIS A 29 -9.29 -5.11 6.56
N ASP A 30 -8.57 -6.22 6.36
CA ASP A 30 -7.10 -6.21 6.31
C ASP A 30 -6.59 -5.36 5.13
N LEU A 31 -7.28 -5.42 3.98
CA LEU A 31 -6.98 -4.56 2.83
C LEU A 31 -7.13 -3.09 3.19
N MET A 32 -8.24 -2.72 3.83
CA MET A 32 -8.52 -1.35 4.27
C MET A 32 -7.49 -0.84 5.29
N GLU A 33 -7.14 -1.66 6.29
CA GLU A 33 -6.12 -1.34 7.29
C GLU A 33 -4.74 -1.14 6.64
N ALA A 34 -4.30 -2.08 5.79
CA ALA A 34 -3.02 -2.00 5.10
C ALA A 34 -2.90 -0.77 4.18
N ALA A 35 -4.02 -0.34 3.57
CA ALA A 35 -4.07 0.83 2.71
C ALA A 35 -4.40 2.14 3.45
N GLY A 36 -4.72 2.10 4.75
CA GLY A 36 -5.06 3.28 5.55
C GLY A 36 -6.35 3.98 5.10
N THR A 37 -7.37 3.23 4.70
CA THR A 37 -8.65 3.74 4.19
C THR A 37 -9.83 3.00 4.82
N ASP A 38 -11.01 3.60 4.77
CA ASP A 38 -12.29 3.03 5.20
C ASP A 38 -13.14 2.50 4.03
N ASN A 39 -12.55 2.43 2.83
CA ASN A 39 -13.20 2.00 1.61
C ASN A 39 -12.39 0.91 0.87
N VAL A 40 -13.00 -0.27 0.69
CA VAL A 40 -12.36 -1.42 0.02
C VAL A 40 -11.91 -1.11 -1.41
N ALA A 41 -12.69 -0.33 -2.17
CA ALA A 41 -12.32 0.02 -3.55
C ALA A 41 -11.10 0.94 -3.60
N ASP A 42 -10.95 1.83 -2.62
CA ASP A 42 -9.76 2.68 -2.49
C ASP A 42 -8.56 1.87 -2.00
N ALA A 43 -8.78 0.91 -1.09
CA ALA A 43 -7.73 0.01 -0.59
C ALA A 43 -7.07 -0.79 -1.72
N VAL A 44 -7.90 -1.39 -2.58
CA VAL A 44 -7.45 -2.11 -3.77
C VAL A 44 -6.69 -1.17 -4.72
N ALA A 45 -7.18 0.06 -4.91
CA ALA A 45 -6.53 1.02 -5.80
C ALA A 45 -5.12 1.41 -5.31
N VAL A 46 -4.96 1.64 -4.00
CA VAL A 46 -3.67 1.94 -3.36
C VAL A 46 -2.70 0.76 -3.51
N LEU A 47 -3.13 -0.46 -3.15
CA LEU A 47 -2.28 -1.66 -3.19
C LEU A 47 -1.87 -2.05 -4.62
N MET A 48 -2.73 -1.83 -5.60
CA MET A 48 -2.42 -2.08 -7.01
C MET A 48 -1.57 -0.99 -7.67
N GLY A 49 -1.04 -0.03 -6.89
CA GLY A 49 -0.20 1.05 -7.40
C GLY A 49 -0.96 2.04 -8.31
N ARG A 50 -2.29 2.06 -8.22
CA ARG A 50 -3.16 3.00 -8.91
C ARG A 50 -3.92 3.83 -7.88
N PRO A 51 -3.23 4.53 -6.96
CA PRO A 51 -3.91 5.38 -5.99
C PRO A 51 -4.81 6.30 -6.79
N ARG A 52 -6.12 6.19 -6.58
CA ARG A 52 -7.03 7.22 -7.04
C ARG A 52 -6.62 8.43 -6.22
N LEU A 53 -5.88 9.34 -6.87
CA LEU A 53 -5.80 10.72 -6.43
C LEU A 53 -7.26 11.13 -6.27
N GLY A 54 -7.75 11.08 -5.03
CA GLY A 54 -9.11 11.51 -4.74
C GLY A 54 -9.28 12.89 -5.33
N ASP A 55 -10.52 13.28 -5.60
CA ASP A 55 -10.91 14.62 -6.07
C ASP A 55 -10.56 15.75 -5.07
N ARG A 56 -9.54 15.57 -4.22
CA ARG A 56 -8.84 16.63 -3.53
C ARG A 56 -8.18 17.52 -4.60
N PRO A 57 -8.44 18.84 -4.57
CA PRO A 57 -7.80 19.75 -5.51
C PRO A 57 -6.29 19.56 -5.40
N ARG A 58 -5.64 19.27 -6.55
CA ARG A 58 -4.19 19.23 -6.71
C ARG A 58 -3.57 20.26 -5.78
N GLU A 59 -2.83 19.81 -4.76
CA GLU A 59 -1.97 20.72 -4.02
C GLU A 59 -1.12 21.44 -5.07
N LYS A 60 -1.26 22.76 -5.11
CA LYS A 60 -0.63 23.62 -6.12
C LYS A 60 0.85 23.26 -6.12
N SER A 61 1.36 22.81 -7.27
CA SER A 61 2.78 22.54 -7.45
C SER A 61 3.58 23.74 -6.97
N VAL A 62 4.34 23.55 -5.88
CA VAL A 62 5.25 24.57 -5.37
C VAL A 62 6.44 24.58 -6.32
N GLN A 63 6.53 25.61 -7.17
CA GLN A 63 7.72 25.84 -7.99
C GLN A 63 8.86 26.34 -7.11
N ILE A 64 9.78 25.45 -6.77
CA ILE A 64 11.03 25.83 -6.10
C ILE A 64 11.99 26.34 -7.17
N HIS A 65 12.21 27.66 -7.19
CA HIS A 65 13.24 28.29 -8.00
C HIS A 65 14.57 28.25 -7.25
N PHE A 66 15.53 27.47 -7.76
CA PHE A 66 16.91 27.56 -7.32
C PHE A 66 17.61 28.66 -8.12
N LYS A 67 18.23 29.63 -7.43
CA LYS A 67 19.27 30.46 -8.04
C LYS A 67 20.55 29.64 -8.01
N ALA A 68 20.99 29.16 -9.17
CA ALA A 68 22.33 28.63 -9.32
C ALA A 68 23.31 29.80 -9.10
N SER A 69 24.19 29.67 -8.10
CA SER A 69 25.29 30.60 -7.91
C SER A 69 26.24 30.43 -9.09
N GLU A 70 26.49 31.50 -9.86
CA GLU A 70 27.62 31.55 -10.80
C GLU A 70 28.92 31.51 -9.98
N SER A 71 29.40 30.30 -9.70
CA SER A 71 30.79 30.09 -9.33
C SER A 71 31.16 28.65 -9.67
N MET A 72 31.36 28.42 -10.97
CA MET A 72 32.23 27.39 -11.54
C MET A 72 32.37 27.69 -13.03
N ALA A 73 33.16 28.73 -13.33
CA ALA A 73 33.83 28.94 -14.62
C ALA A 73 35.15 29.64 -14.34
#